data_AF-A0A661JMQ9-F1
#
_entry.id   AF-A0A661JMQ9-F1
#
_cell.length_a   1.000
_cell.length_b   1.000
_cell.length_c   1.000
_cell.angle_alpha   90.00
_cell.angle_beta   90.00
_cell.angle_gamma   90.00
#
_symmetry.space_group_name_H-M   'P 1'
#
loop_
_entity.id
_entity.type
_entity.pdbx_description
1 polymer ?
#
loop_
_entity_poly.entity_id
_entity_poly.type
_entity_poly.pdbx_seq_one_letter_code
_entity_poly.pdbx_strand_id
1 'polypeptide(L)'
;MSLPFKPQDLVQAELPSGVKVLALSYRKLPLLYVVLMLRRGAEGDPEGEEGLADLTAEALTFGTREKGPEELVLAVERLGASFSASSGWDGSFLQLSGLSEDLEELVELAREIYLEPSFPPEEVQRAVERRVARLVKSRDEAERVADELIWKEAMEGTPYAHPTYGTLSSVKGLNREKVQGFYSDNYTPKDTVLLLLGDEDPEALLDRGKGVLEGWQSSSAPSPPKGTPSASQGRKIILVDRPDLTQSQIRIAFCGLSRKDGRYLAFKVMNYIFGGGGFSSRLMQRVRSERGYT
;
A
#
# COMPACT_ATOMS: atom_id res chain seq x y z
N MET A 1 24.10 -9.49 20.11
CA MET A 1 24.19 -8.01 20.12
C MET A 1 23.73 -7.48 18.76
N SER A 2 22.58 -6.80 18.68
CA SER A 2 22.16 -6.14 17.45
C SER A 2 23.00 -4.88 17.24
N LEU A 3 23.89 -4.88 16.25
CA LEU A 3 24.50 -3.63 15.80
C LEU A 3 23.38 -2.64 15.41
N PRO A 4 23.44 -1.37 15.85
CA PRO A 4 22.48 -0.36 15.43
C PRO A 4 22.61 -0.17 13.92
N PHE A 5 21.48 -0.16 13.21
CA PHE A 5 21.40 0.18 11.80
C PHE A 5 22.13 1.51 11.57
N LYS A 6 23.19 1.49 10.76
CA LYS A 6 23.86 2.71 10.30
C LYS A 6 23.34 2.98 8.89
N PRO A 7 22.76 4.17 8.62
CA PRO A 7 22.35 4.58 7.27
C PRO A 7 23.46 4.55 6.19
N GLN A 8 24.69 4.23 6.59
CA GLN A 8 25.90 4.22 5.78
C GLN A 8 26.02 2.97 4.90
N ASP A 9 25.21 1.93 5.15
CA ASP A 9 25.21 0.67 4.40
C ASP A 9 24.22 0.69 3.20
N LEU A 10 23.63 1.85 2.89
CA LEU A 10 22.72 2.07 1.78
C LEU A 10 23.47 2.66 0.59
N VAL A 11 23.50 1.93 -0.53
CA VAL A 11 23.95 2.46 -1.82
C VAL A 11 22.75 2.70 -2.72
N GLN A 12 22.88 3.65 -3.66
CA GLN A 12 21.78 4.03 -4.52
C GLN A 12 22.25 4.47 -5.91
N ALA A 13 21.42 4.22 -6.91
CA ALA A 13 21.59 4.73 -8.26
C ALA A 13 20.25 5.16 -8.84
N GLU A 14 20.29 6.00 -9.88
CA GLU A 14 19.12 6.35 -10.69
C GLU A 14 19.37 5.87 -12.11
N LEU A 15 18.45 5.06 -12.65
CA LEU A 15 18.51 4.60 -14.03
C LEU A 15 18.19 5.74 -15.00
N PRO A 16 18.63 5.69 -16.26
CA PRO A 16 18.26 6.69 -17.27
C PRO A 16 16.74 6.87 -17.45
N SER A 17 15.95 5.84 -17.10
CA SER A 17 14.48 5.87 -17.12
C SER A 17 13.86 6.65 -15.94
N GLY A 18 14.64 7.01 -14.92
CA GLY A 18 14.18 7.70 -13.71
C GLY A 18 13.82 6.79 -12.54
N VAL A 19 13.97 5.47 -12.70
CA VAL A 19 13.83 4.49 -11.59
C VAL A 19 14.97 4.72 -10.60
N LYS A 20 14.65 4.77 -9.32
CA LYS A 20 15.66 4.76 -8.26
C LYS A 20 15.89 3.34 -7.76
N VAL A 21 17.13 2.91 -7.75
CA VAL A 21 17.54 1.61 -7.20
C VAL A 21 18.26 1.86 -5.88
N LEU A 22 17.80 1.20 -4.83
CA LEU A 22 18.35 1.24 -3.48
C LEU A 22 18.81 -0.17 -3.13
N ALA A 23 20.00 -0.30 -2.53
CA ALA A 23 20.49 -1.58 -2.05
C ALA A 23 21.07 -1.46 -0.65
N LEU A 24 20.73 -2.41 0.21
CA LEU A 24 21.26 -2.49 1.58
C LEU A 24 21.67 -3.93 1.91
N SER A 25 22.82 -4.08 2.56
CA SER A 25 23.27 -5.38 3.07
C SER A 25 22.65 -5.69 4.44
N TYR A 26 22.13 -6.91 4.60
CA TYR A 26 21.64 -7.46 5.87
C TYR A 26 22.10 -8.90 6.08
N ARG A 27 23.29 -9.06 6.66
CA ARG A 27 23.99 -10.35 6.79
C ARG A 27 23.65 -11.18 8.03
N LYS A 28 22.48 -10.96 8.63
CA LYS A 28 22.08 -11.69 9.85
C LYS A 28 21.27 -12.95 9.55
N LEU A 29 20.64 -12.99 8.39
CA LEU A 29 19.83 -14.10 7.90
C LEU A 29 20.11 -14.23 6.40
N PRO A 30 20.15 -15.45 5.85
CA PRO A 30 20.36 -15.68 4.42
C PRO A 30 19.06 -15.40 3.64
N LEU A 31 18.49 -14.21 3.83
CA LEU A 31 17.25 -13.77 3.21
C LEU A 31 17.51 -12.61 2.27
N LEU A 32 16.78 -12.61 1.16
CA LEU A 32 16.65 -11.49 0.24
C LEU A 32 15.23 -10.94 0.31
N TYR A 33 15.12 -9.62 0.23
CA TYR A 33 13.89 -8.88 0.01
C TYR A 33 14.04 -8.02 -1.23
N VAL A 34 13.06 -8.12 -2.13
CA VAL A 34 12.93 -7.28 -3.31
C VAL A 34 11.62 -6.51 -3.16
N VAL A 35 11.72 -5.18 -3.09
CA VAL A 35 10.57 -4.31 -2.87
C VAL A 35 10.50 -3.28 -3.99
N LEU A 36 9.44 -3.35 -4.78
CA LEU A 36 9.11 -2.35 -5.79
C LEU A 36 8.03 -1.44 -5.21
N MET A 37 8.29 -0.14 -5.27
CA MET A 37 7.43 0.90 -4.73
C MET A 37 7.11 1.89 -5.83
N LEU A 38 5.85 2.01 -6.19
CA LEU A 38 5.35 3.02 -7.10
C LEU A 38 4.68 4.14 -6.30
N ARG A 39 5.04 5.39 -6.57
CA ARG A 39 4.36 6.54 -5.96
C ARG A 39 3.03 6.86 -6.66
N ARG A 40 2.14 5.89 -6.63
CA ARG A 40 0.76 6.00 -7.08
C ARG A 40 -0.06 4.93 -6.38
N GLY A 41 -1.13 5.33 -5.74
CA GLY A 41 -2.06 4.40 -5.10
C GLY A 41 -3.51 4.83 -5.32
N ALA A 42 -4.35 4.56 -4.33
CA ALA A 42 -5.79 4.84 -4.40
C ALA A 42 -6.11 6.33 -4.61
N GLU A 43 -5.19 7.25 -4.29
CA GLU A 43 -5.35 8.68 -4.64
C GLU A 43 -5.41 8.94 -6.17
N GLY A 44 -5.06 7.94 -6.97
CA GLY A 44 -5.13 7.95 -8.42
C GLY A 44 -6.39 7.30 -8.99
N ASP A 45 -7.29 6.78 -8.15
CA ASP A 45 -8.52 6.12 -8.60
C ASP A 45 -9.43 7.15 -9.31
N PRO A 46 -9.96 6.82 -10.50
CA PRO A 46 -11.01 7.63 -11.12
C PRO A 46 -12.28 7.68 -10.25
N GLU A 47 -13.03 8.77 -10.36
CA GLU A 47 -14.32 8.90 -9.67
C GLU A 47 -15.29 7.78 -10.11
N GLY A 48 -15.87 7.07 -9.15
CA GLY A 48 -16.73 5.90 -9.39
C GLY A 48 -15.97 4.60 -9.64
N GLU A 49 -14.64 4.62 -9.65
CA GLU A 49 -13.76 3.46 -9.80
C GLU A 49 -12.84 3.28 -8.57
N GLU A 50 -13.28 3.77 -7.41
CA GLU A 50 -12.53 3.64 -6.16
C GLU A 50 -12.25 2.15 -5.86
N GLY A 51 -11.02 1.85 -5.47
CA GLY A 51 -10.49 0.50 -5.29
C GLY A 51 -9.71 -0.06 -6.48
N LEU A 52 -9.61 0.69 -7.58
CA LEU A 52 -8.93 0.25 -8.80
C LEU A 52 -7.41 0.11 -8.62
N ALA A 53 -6.74 1.03 -7.94
CA ALA A 53 -5.31 0.95 -7.67
C ALA A 53 -4.97 -0.30 -6.86
N ASP A 54 -5.75 -0.58 -5.82
CA ASP A 54 -5.55 -1.74 -4.96
C ASP A 54 -5.87 -3.05 -5.68
N LEU A 55 -6.92 -3.09 -6.51
CA LEU A 55 -7.20 -4.25 -7.37
C LEU A 55 -6.09 -4.46 -8.39
N THR A 56 -5.55 -3.40 -8.98
CA THR A 56 -4.46 -3.47 -9.96
C THR A 56 -3.18 -4.00 -9.32
N ALA A 57 -2.84 -3.54 -8.11
CA ALA A 57 -1.71 -4.06 -7.37
C ALA A 57 -1.90 -5.55 -7.02
N GLU A 58 -3.06 -5.95 -6.48
CA GLU A 58 -3.38 -7.37 -6.22
C GLU A 58 -3.23 -8.20 -7.51
N ALA A 59 -3.71 -7.65 -8.63
CA ALA A 59 -3.75 -8.36 -9.90
C ALA A 59 -2.38 -8.59 -10.55
N LEU A 60 -1.32 -7.91 -10.10
CA LEU A 60 0.06 -8.28 -10.46
C LEU A 60 0.37 -9.72 -10.07
N THR A 61 -0.26 -10.23 -8.99
CA THR A 61 -0.02 -11.57 -8.47
C THR A 61 -0.83 -12.67 -9.16
N PHE A 62 -1.74 -12.30 -10.08
CA PHE A 62 -2.66 -13.25 -10.71
C PHE A 62 -2.02 -14.02 -11.88
N GLY A 63 -0.88 -13.57 -12.39
CA GLY A 63 -0.21 -14.20 -13.50
C GLY A 63 0.58 -13.19 -14.32
N THR A 64 1.51 -13.72 -15.10
CA THR A 64 2.40 -12.95 -15.98
C THR A 64 2.15 -13.35 -17.43
N ARG A 65 2.89 -12.75 -18.37
CA ARG A 65 2.90 -13.17 -19.77
C ARG A 65 3.32 -14.65 -19.91
N GLU A 66 4.29 -15.08 -19.12
CA GLU A 66 4.91 -16.40 -19.24
C GLU A 66 4.28 -17.46 -18.32
N LYS A 67 3.61 -17.05 -17.23
CA LYS A 67 3.09 -17.95 -16.20
C LYS A 67 1.62 -17.67 -15.90
N GLY A 68 0.80 -18.71 -15.98
CA GLY A 68 -0.56 -18.68 -15.44
C GLY A 68 -0.58 -18.52 -13.91
N PRO A 69 -1.77 -18.35 -13.29
CA PRO A 69 -1.89 -18.12 -11.84
C PRO A 69 -1.22 -19.22 -11.00
N GLU A 70 -1.49 -20.49 -11.31
CA GLU A 70 -0.93 -21.63 -10.57
C GLU A 70 0.57 -21.80 -10.81
N GLU A 71 1.03 -21.57 -12.05
CA GLU A 71 2.45 -21.68 -12.42
C GLU A 71 3.29 -20.60 -11.73
N LEU A 72 2.75 -19.38 -11.61
CA LEU A 72 3.40 -18.29 -10.90
C LEU A 72 3.57 -18.62 -9.42
N VAL A 73 2.50 -19.10 -8.76
CA VAL A 73 2.57 -19.52 -7.35
C VAL A 73 3.59 -20.64 -7.16
N LEU A 74 3.56 -21.67 -8.02
CA LEU A 74 4.51 -22.78 -7.95
C LEU A 74 5.95 -22.33 -8.21
N ALA A 75 6.18 -21.35 -9.09
CA ALA A 75 7.51 -20.78 -9.33
C ALA A 75 8.05 -20.10 -8.08
N VAL A 76 7.22 -19.33 -7.37
CA VAL A 76 7.59 -18.69 -6.10
C VAL A 76 7.85 -19.74 -5.01
N GLU A 77 6.96 -20.73 -4.86
CA GLU A 77 7.08 -21.77 -3.83
C GLU A 77 8.32 -22.64 -4.00
N ARG A 78 8.73 -22.93 -5.25
CA ARG A 78 9.95 -23.72 -5.54
C ARG A 78 11.22 -23.05 -5.03
N LEU A 79 11.24 -21.72 -4.95
CA LEU A 79 12.34 -20.94 -4.40
C LEU A 79 12.22 -20.77 -2.88
N GLY A 80 11.27 -21.44 -2.23
CA GLY A 80 10.95 -21.22 -0.81
C GLY A 80 10.56 -19.77 -0.51
N ALA A 81 10.09 -19.04 -1.52
CA ALA A 81 9.87 -17.62 -1.45
C ALA A 81 8.40 -17.28 -1.16
N SER A 82 8.15 -16.00 -0.90
CA SER A 82 6.81 -15.45 -0.77
C SER A 82 6.73 -14.11 -1.46
N PHE A 83 5.53 -13.76 -1.90
CA PHE A 83 5.29 -12.50 -2.59
C PHE A 83 3.91 -11.94 -2.26
N SER A 84 3.79 -10.63 -2.34
CA SER A 84 2.51 -9.93 -2.19
C SER A 84 2.55 -8.60 -2.92
N ALA A 85 1.38 -8.14 -3.33
CA ALA A 85 1.22 -6.80 -3.87
C ALA A 85 -0.04 -6.14 -3.31
N SER A 86 0.04 -4.83 -3.04
CA SER A 86 -1.04 -4.05 -2.44
C SER A 86 -0.90 -2.57 -2.73
N SER A 87 -1.97 -1.80 -2.54
CA SER A 87 -1.94 -0.34 -2.64
C SER A 87 -2.39 0.33 -1.35
N GLY A 88 -1.62 1.33 -0.92
CA GLY A 88 -2.11 2.38 -0.03
C GLY A 88 -2.76 3.52 -0.82
N TRP A 89 -3.00 4.66 -0.17
CA TRP A 89 -3.42 5.86 -0.89
C TRP A 89 -2.29 6.45 -1.75
N ASP A 90 -1.10 6.63 -1.18
CA ASP A 90 0.01 7.36 -1.81
C ASP A 90 0.93 6.48 -2.69
N GLY A 91 0.73 5.16 -2.67
CA GLY A 91 1.65 4.24 -3.33
C GLY A 91 1.19 2.80 -3.41
N SER A 92 1.72 2.10 -4.40
CA SER A 92 1.53 0.67 -4.66
C SER A 92 2.85 -0.07 -4.46
N PHE A 93 2.76 -1.29 -3.99
CA PHE A 93 3.91 -2.08 -3.55
C PHE A 93 3.82 -3.49 -4.14
N LEU A 94 4.95 -3.99 -4.65
CA LEU A 94 5.21 -5.41 -4.85
C LEU A 94 6.38 -5.80 -3.95
N GLN A 95 6.19 -6.84 -3.15
CA GLN A 95 7.18 -7.35 -2.21
C GLN A 95 7.42 -8.82 -2.51
N LEU A 96 8.67 -9.20 -2.73
CA LEU A 96 9.14 -10.58 -2.78
C LEU A 96 10.17 -10.80 -1.68
N SER A 97 10.16 -11.97 -1.05
CA SER A 97 11.21 -12.39 -0.14
C SER A 97 11.53 -13.88 -0.30
N GLY A 98 12.80 -14.24 -0.26
CA GLY A 98 13.26 -15.63 -0.36
C GLY A 98 14.67 -15.78 0.19
N LEU A 99 15.36 -16.85 -0.18
CA LEU A 99 16.73 -17.10 0.23
C LEU A 99 17.71 -16.26 -0.62
N SER A 100 18.81 -15.81 -0.01
CA SER A 100 19.83 -15.02 -0.75
C SER A 100 20.53 -15.82 -1.86
N GLU A 101 20.56 -17.15 -1.77
CA GLU A 101 21.17 -18.00 -2.79
C GLU A 101 20.40 -18.00 -4.12
N ASP A 102 19.10 -17.73 -4.07
CA ASP A 102 18.19 -17.64 -5.23
C ASP A 102 18.04 -16.19 -5.73
N LEU A 103 19.04 -15.34 -5.49
CA LEU A 103 18.98 -13.91 -5.79
C LEU A 103 18.59 -13.63 -7.24
N GLU A 104 19.18 -14.35 -8.18
CA GLU A 104 18.94 -14.09 -9.60
C GLU A 104 17.49 -14.46 -9.99
N GLU A 105 17.05 -15.64 -9.60
CA GLU A 105 15.71 -16.16 -9.87
C GLU A 105 14.64 -15.27 -9.24
N LEU A 106 14.84 -14.79 -8.01
CA LEU A 106 13.90 -13.90 -7.32
C LEU A 106 13.80 -12.53 -7.99
N VAL A 107 14.93 -12.01 -8.47
CA VAL A 107 15.01 -10.73 -9.15
C VAL A 107 14.35 -10.79 -10.53
N GLU A 108 14.62 -11.85 -11.30
CA GLU A 108 13.95 -12.11 -12.59
C GLU A 108 12.43 -12.26 -12.40
N LEU A 109 12.01 -13.00 -11.38
CA LEU A 109 10.60 -13.19 -11.07
C LEU A 109 9.92 -11.87 -10.67
N ALA A 110 10.58 -11.03 -9.88
CA ALA A 110 10.08 -9.69 -9.55
C ALA A 110 9.92 -8.81 -10.81
N ARG A 111 10.88 -8.87 -11.74
CA ARG A 111 10.79 -8.17 -13.05
C ARG A 111 9.57 -8.66 -13.83
N GLU A 112 9.40 -9.96 -13.95
CA GLU A 112 8.30 -10.57 -14.71
C GLU A 112 6.93 -10.20 -14.14
N ILE A 113 6.76 -10.31 -12.82
CA ILE A 113 5.51 -9.94 -12.12
C ILE A 113 5.19 -8.46 -12.33
N TYR A 114 6.20 -7.59 -12.25
CA TYR A 114 5.98 -6.16 -12.24
C TYR A 114 5.85 -5.56 -13.64
N LEU A 115 6.60 -6.04 -14.63
CA LEU A 115 6.65 -5.48 -15.99
C LEU A 115 5.75 -6.22 -16.98
N GLU A 116 5.43 -7.49 -16.72
CA GLU A 116 4.68 -8.32 -17.66
C GLU A 116 3.45 -9.02 -17.04
N PRO A 117 2.62 -8.35 -16.21
CA PRO A 117 1.40 -8.96 -15.70
C PRO A 117 0.40 -9.23 -16.84
N SER A 118 -0.25 -10.40 -16.83
CA SER A 118 -1.25 -10.77 -17.88
C SER A 118 -2.70 -10.42 -17.50
N PHE A 119 -2.94 -10.16 -16.22
CA PHE A 119 -4.23 -9.86 -15.62
C PHE A 119 -5.34 -10.83 -16.07
N PRO A 120 -5.27 -12.14 -15.75
CA PRO A 120 -6.26 -13.11 -16.22
C PRO A 120 -7.71 -12.69 -15.88
N PRO A 121 -8.64 -12.62 -16.85
CA PRO A 121 -10.00 -12.11 -16.62
C PRO A 121 -10.73 -12.82 -15.47
N GLU A 122 -10.59 -14.13 -15.37
CA GLU A 122 -11.26 -14.93 -14.33
C GLU A 122 -10.72 -14.65 -12.92
N GLU A 123 -9.41 -14.38 -12.78
CA GLU A 123 -8.82 -14.03 -11.49
C GLU A 123 -9.22 -12.62 -11.06
N VAL A 124 -9.25 -11.67 -11.99
CA VAL A 124 -9.74 -10.30 -11.73
C VAL A 124 -11.20 -10.34 -11.30
N GLN A 125 -12.04 -11.09 -12.02
CA GLN A 125 -13.46 -11.24 -11.67
C GLN A 125 -13.64 -11.89 -10.29
N ARG A 126 -12.89 -12.96 -10.00
CA ARG A 126 -12.89 -13.59 -8.67
C ARG A 126 -12.45 -12.62 -7.57
N ALA A 127 -11.44 -11.78 -7.82
CA ALA A 127 -11.01 -10.76 -6.87
C ALA A 127 -12.10 -9.71 -6.60
N VAL A 128 -12.78 -9.24 -7.65
CA VAL A 128 -13.94 -8.35 -7.52
C VAL A 128 -15.04 -8.99 -6.67
N GLU A 129 -15.40 -10.25 -6.93
CA GLU A 129 -16.41 -10.97 -6.16
C GLU A 129 -16.03 -11.14 -4.69
N ARG A 130 -14.77 -11.51 -4.41
CA ARG A 130 -14.23 -11.59 -3.03
C ARG A 130 -14.33 -10.23 -2.32
N ARG A 131 -13.97 -9.14 -3.01
CA ARG A 131 -14.05 -7.78 -2.46
C ARG A 131 -15.50 -7.36 -2.19
N VAL A 132 -16.43 -7.62 -3.11
CA VAL A 132 -17.86 -7.38 -2.93
C VAL A 132 -18.40 -8.15 -1.72
N ALA A 133 -18.09 -9.44 -1.61
CA ALA A 133 -18.53 -10.27 -0.49
C ALA A 133 -17.98 -9.75 0.85
N ARG A 134 -16.69 -9.37 0.88
CA ARG A 134 -16.06 -8.74 2.06
C ARG A 134 -16.79 -7.46 2.44
N LEU A 135 -16.99 -6.55 1.48
CA LEU A 135 -17.66 -5.26 1.69
C LEU A 135 -19.08 -5.41 2.20
N VAL A 136 -19.84 -6.39 1.69
CA VAL A 136 -21.20 -6.69 2.17
C VAL A 136 -21.16 -7.16 3.61
N LYS A 137 -20.32 -8.16 3.92
CA LYS A 137 -20.19 -8.71 5.28
C LYS A 137 -19.88 -7.62 6.30
N SER A 138 -18.97 -6.73 5.96
CA SER A 138 -18.44 -5.79 6.92
C SER A 138 -19.35 -4.56 7.10
N ARG A 139 -20.50 -4.45 6.40
CA ARG A 139 -21.51 -3.38 6.63
C ARG A 139 -22.19 -3.50 7.99
N ASP A 140 -22.19 -4.71 8.54
CA ASP A 140 -22.73 -4.98 9.87
C ASP A 140 -21.73 -4.65 10.98
N GLU A 141 -20.46 -4.40 10.63
CA GLU A 141 -19.39 -4.04 11.55
C GLU A 141 -19.44 -2.53 11.85
N ALA A 142 -20.06 -2.17 12.98
CA ALA A 142 -20.26 -0.79 13.39
C ALA A 142 -18.97 0.04 13.46
N GLU A 143 -17.87 -0.58 13.89
CA GLU A 143 -16.55 0.03 13.96
C GLU A 143 -16.11 0.53 12.57
N ARG A 144 -16.19 -0.34 11.57
CA ARG A 144 -15.77 -0.05 10.21
C ARG A 144 -16.67 0.98 9.54
N VAL A 145 -17.98 0.91 9.78
CA VAL A 145 -18.93 1.94 9.30
C VAL A 145 -18.56 3.32 9.88
N ALA A 146 -18.24 3.38 11.17
CA ALA A 146 -17.84 4.64 11.80
C ALA A 146 -16.52 5.18 11.22
N ASP A 147 -15.52 4.31 10.98
CA ASP A 147 -14.23 4.68 10.39
C ASP A 147 -14.35 5.18 8.94
N GLU A 148 -15.15 4.50 8.12
CA GLU A 148 -15.38 4.92 6.73
C GLU A 148 -16.09 6.27 6.64
N LEU A 149 -17.12 6.48 7.45
CA LEU A 149 -17.89 7.72 7.43
C LEU A 149 -17.06 8.91 7.90
N ILE A 150 -16.33 8.77 9.01
CA ILE A 150 -15.50 9.88 9.50
C ILE A 150 -14.35 10.18 8.54
N TRP A 151 -13.76 9.17 7.90
CA TRP A 151 -12.67 9.36 6.95
C TRP A 151 -13.16 10.05 5.68
N LYS A 152 -14.26 9.56 5.09
CA LYS A 152 -14.90 10.17 3.93
C LYS A 152 -15.21 11.64 4.17
N GLU A 153 -15.75 11.95 5.34
CA GLU A 153 -16.07 13.32 5.74
C GLU A 153 -14.80 14.17 5.93
N ALA A 154 -13.81 13.67 6.67
CA ALA A 154 -12.60 14.42 6.99
C ALA A 154 -11.73 14.70 5.75
N MET A 155 -11.86 13.87 4.71
CA MET A 155 -11.10 13.96 3.47
C MET A 155 -11.94 14.45 2.29
N GLU A 156 -13.17 14.90 2.51
CA GLU A 156 -14.09 15.38 1.46
C GLU A 156 -13.41 16.42 0.55
N GLY A 157 -13.65 16.31 -0.76
CA GLY A 157 -13.03 17.18 -1.76
C GLY A 157 -11.56 16.87 -2.07
N THR A 158 -11.03 15.75 -1.57
CA THR A 158 -9.67 15.28 -1.88
C THR A 158 -9.70 13.87 -2.49
N PRO A 159 -8.64 13.46 -3.21
CA PRO A 159 -8.49 12.08 -3.69
C PRO A 159 -8.35 11.02 -2.57
N TYR A 160 -8.33 11.43 -1.29
CA TYR A 160 -8.30 10.53 -0.14
C TYR A 160 -9.70 10.25 0.43
N ALA A 161 -10.75 10.83 -0.14
CA ALA A 161 -12.14 10.77 0.34
C ALA A 161 -12.84 9.41 0.15
N HIS A 162 -12.09 8.33 -0.01
CA HIS A 162 -12.60 6.97 -0.14
C HIS A 162 -11.66 5.95 0.49
N PRO A 163 -12.18 4.77 0.87
CA PRO A 163 -11.34 3.65 1.26
C PRO A 163 -10.45 3.19 0.10
N THR A 164 -9.22 2.76 0.41
CA THR A 164 -8.26 2.28 -0.60
C THR A 164 -8.74 1.04 -1.35
N TYR A 165 -9.58 0.22 -0.71
CA TYR A 165 -10.19 -0.98 -1.28
C TYR A 165 -11.51 -0.71 -2.02
N GLY A 166 -11.93 0.56 -2.12
CA GLY A 166 -13.14 0.98 -2.81
C GLY A 166 -14.42 0.86 -1.98
N THR A 167 -15.54 1.11 -2.67
CA THR A 167 -16.90 1.04 -2.11
C THR A 167 -17.70 -0.06 -2.79
N LEU A 168 -18.82 -0.48 -2.18
CA LEU A 168 -19.68 -1.49 -2.80
C LEU A 168 -20.22 -1.06 -4.18
N SER A 169 -20.43 0.24 -4.38
CA SER A 169 -20.87 0.80 -5.68
C SER A 169 -19.77 0.80 -6.72
N SER A 170 -18.54 1.17 -6.34
CA SER A 170 -17.42 1.29 -7.29
C SER A 170 -16.85 -0.06 -7.67
N VAL A 171 -16.63 -0.94 -6.68
CA VAL A 171 -15.97 -2.24 -6.88
C VAL A 171 -16.75 -3.14 -7.85
N LYS A 172 -18.09 -3.09 -7.83
CA LYS A 172 -18.93 -3.87 -8.75
C LYS A 172 -18.72 -3.54 -10.22
N GLY A 173 -18.26 -2.33 -10.53
CA GLY A 173 -17.98 -1.88 -11.89
C GLY A 173 -16.53 -2.07 -12.33
N LEU A 174 -15.67 -2.62 -11.46
CA LEU A 174 -14.28 -2.90 -11.81
C LEU A 174 -14.18 -4.17 -12.66
N ASN A 175 -13.26 -4.17 -13.61
CA ASN A 175 -13.02 -5.27 -14.53
C ASN A 175 -11.56 -5.26 -15.00
N ARG A 176 -11.20 -6.23 -15.82
CA ARG A 176 -9.84 -6.38 -16.36
C ARG A 176 -9.41 -5.17 -17.18
N GLU A 177 -10.29 -4.63 -18.00
CA GLU A 177 -9.97 -3.53 -18.91
C GLU A 177 -9.55 -2.28 -18.12
N LYS A 178 -10.26 -1.99 -17.02
CA LYS A 178 -9.89 -0.91 -16.09
C LYS A 178 -8.57 -1.16 -15.38
N VAL A 179 -8.31 -2.41 -14.95
CA VAL A 179 -7.03 -2.80 -14.33
C VAL A 179 -5.87 -2.59 -15.32
N GLN A 180 -6.03 -3.02 -16.57
CA GLN A 180 -5.04 -2.83 -17.62
C GLN A 180 -4.81 -1.35 -17.94
N GLY A 181 -5.89 -0.57 -18.04
CA GLY A 181 -5.81 0.88 -18.25
C GLY A 181 -5.08 1.57 -17.11
N PHE A 182 -5.45 1.29 -15.86
CA PHE A 182 -4.77 1.84 -14.70
C PHE A 182 -3.29 1.47 -14.68
N TYR A 183 -2.95 0.20 -14.95
CA TYR A 183 -1.57 -0.24 -15.03
C TYR A 183 -0.79 0.56 -16.10
N SER A 184 -1.30 0.63 -17.33
CA SER A 184 -0.67 1.36 -18.43
C SER A 184 -0.46 2.85 -18.14
N ASP A 185 -1.41 3.49 -17.48
CA ASP A 185 -1.38 4.93 -17.23
C ASP A 185 -0.51 5.32 -16.03
N ASN A 186 -0.30 4.40 -15.09
CA ASN A 186 0.27 4.71 -13.78
C ASN A 186 1.55 3.97 -13.43
N TYR A 187 1.75 2.74 -13.93
CA TYR A 187 2.96 1.96 -13.66
C TYR A 187 4.05 2.41 -14.63
N THR A 188 4.83 3.40 -14.18
CA THR A 188 5.84 4.07 -14.99
C THR A 188 7.20 4.05 -14.30
N PRO A 189 8.32 4.07 -15.06
CA PRO A 189 9.66 4.14 -14.48
C PRO A 189 9.84 5.34 -13.55
N LYS A 190 9.28 6.48 -13.94
CA LYS A 190 9.27 7.70 -13.15
C LYS A 190 8.45 7.45 -11.87
N ASP A 191 9.00 7.88 -10.74
CA ASP A 191 8.41 7.68 -9.41
C ASP A 191 8.32 6.21 -8.94
N THR A 192 9.06 5.30 -9.59
CA THR A 192 9.30 3.94 -9.10
C THR A 192 10.63 3.85 -8.34
N VAL A 193 10.62 3.14 -7.22
CA VAL A 193 11.79 2.79 -6.43
C VAL A 193 11.87 1.27 -6.33
N LEU A 194 13.03 0.70 -6.68
CA LEU A 194 13.38 -0.68 -6.41
C LEU A 194 14.33 -0.71 -5.21
N LEU A 195 13.98 -1.47 -4.18
CA LEU A 195 14.82 -1.72 -3.01
C LEU A 195 15.19 -3.20 -2.96
N LEU A 196 16.50 -3.47 -2.93
CA LEU A 196 17.05 -4.80 -2.63
C LEU A 196 17.69 -4.79 -1.25
N LEU A 197 17.38 -5.80 -0.45
CA LEU A 197 17.89 -5.96 0.90
C LEU A 197 18.23 -7.44 1.13
N GLY A 198 19.48 -7.78 1.43
CA GLY A 198 19.80 -9.17 1.72
C GLY A 198 21.24 -9.45 2.14
N ASP A 199 21.57 -10.72 2.32
CA ASP A 199 22.90 -11.19 2.71
C ASP A 199 23.87 -11.21 1.51
N GLU A 200 24.22 -10.02 0.99
CA GLU A 200 25.14 -9.83 -0.13
C GLU A 200 25.84 -8.47 -0.01
N ASP A 201 26.89 -8.22 -0.79
CA ASP A 201 27.48 -6.90 -0.97
C ASP A 201 26.46 -5.89 -1.54
N PRO A 202 26.31 -4.70 -0.95
CA PRO A 202 25.30 -3.73 -1.39
C PRO A 202 25.57 -3.19 -2.80
N GLU A 203 26.81 -3.09 -3.25
CA GLU A 203 27.13 -2.67 -4.63
C GLU A 203 26.77 -3.79 -5.62
N ALA A 204 27.00 -5.06 -5.26
CA ALA A 204 26.57 -6.19 -6.08
C ALA A 204 25.02 -6.26 -6.20
N LEU A 205 24.30 -6.04 -5.10
CA LEU A 205 22.84 -5.91 -5.11
C LEU A 205 22.37 -4.72 -5.96
N LEU A 206 23.08 -3.59 -5.90
CA LEU A 206 22.77 -2.41 -6.71
C LEU A 206 22.96 -2.71 -8.20
N ASP A 207 24.05 -3.37 -8.57
CA ASP A 207 24.35 -3.78 -9.95
C ASP A 207 23.28 -4.71 -10.50
N ARG A 208 22.89 -5.75 -9.74
CA ARG A 208 21.76 -6.64 -10.10
C ARG A 208 20.46 -5.84 -10.22
N GLY A 209 20.18 -4.99 -9.24
CA GLY A 209 19.03 -4.10 -9.18
C GLY A 209 18.86 -3.20 -10.41
N LYS A 210 19.97 -2.70 -10.96
CA LYS A 210 19.95 -1.89 -12.18
C LYS A 210 19.47 -2.68 -13.39
N GLY A 211 19.87 -3.96 -13.52
CA GLY A 211 19.45 -4.83 -14.63
C GLY A 211 17.95 -5.15 -14.60
N VAL A 212 17.34 -5.26 -13.41
CA VAL A 212 15.92 -5.64 -13.21
C VAL A 212 14.96 -4.76 -13.99
N LEU A 213 15.19 -3.46 -14.00
CA LEU A 213 14.32 -2.48 -14.64
C LEU A 213 15.01 -1.78 -15.82
N GLU A 214 16.13 -2.32 -16.29
CA GLU A 214 16.82 -1.80 -17.46
C GLU A 214 15.94 -1.93 -18.70
N GLY A 215 15.95 -0.87 -19.53
CA GLY A 215 15.14 -0.77 -20.74
C GLY A 215 13.67 -0.47 -20.51
N TRP A 216 13.18 -0.43 -19.26
CA TRP A 216 11.80 -0.06 -18.99
C TRP A 216 11.56 1.42 -19.29
N GLN A 217 10.69 1.68 -20.26
CA GLN A 217 10.26 3.00 -20.67
C GLN A 217 8.74 3.10 -20.59
N SER A 218 8.24 4.28 -20.23
CA SER A 218 6.83 4.61 -20.36
C SER A 218 6.67 5.96 -21.04
N SER A 219 5.63 6.10 -21.85
CA SER A 219 5.19 7.37 -22.44
C SER A 219 4.30 8.18 -21.50
N SER A 220 3.80 7.58 -20.41
CA SER A 220 2.93 8.21 -19.42
C SER A 220 3.74 8.65 -18.19
N ALA A 221 3.30 9.75 -17.57
CA ALA A 221 3.71 10.12 -16.23
C ALA A 221 2.46 10.64 -15.52
N PRO A 222 1.94 9.92 -14.51
CA PRO A 222 0.72 10.34 -13.84
C PRO A 222 0.91 11.71 -13.19
N SER A 223 -0.08 12.59 -13.34
CA SER A 223 -0.07 13.88 -12.64
C SER A 223 -0.23 13.64 -11.14
N PRO A 224 0.47 14.41 -10.28
CA PRO A 224 0.30 14.30 -8.85
C PRO A 224 -1.16 14.57 -8.47
N PRO A 225 -1.69 13.87 -7.44
CA PRO A 225 -3.03 14.15 -6.93
C PRO A 225 -3.15 15.63 -6.55
N LYS A 226 -4.32 16.21 -6.82
CA LYS A 226 -4.62 17.59 -6.46
C LYS A 226 -5.66 17.59 -5.34
N GLY A 227 -5.39 18.36 -4.29
CA GLY A 227 -6.31 18.56 -3.18
C GLY A 227 -5.61 18.44 -1.84
N THR A 228 -5.85 19.42 -0.97
CA THR A 228 -5.50 19.33 0.45
C THR A 228 -6.80 19.33 1.23
N PRO A 229 -6.98 18.45 2.22
CA PRO A 229 -8.18 18.47 3.04
C PRO A 229 -8.30 19.83 3.70
N SER A 230 -9.43 20.49 3.50
CA SER A 230 -9.70 21.78 4.13
C SER A 230 -10.19 21.55 5.55
N ALA A 231 -9.71 22.34 6.50
CA ALA A 231 -10.28 22.35 7.85
C ALA A 231 -11.78 22.68 7.76
N SER A 232 -12.61 21.81 8.34
CA SER A 232 -14.05 22.01 8.44
C SER A 232 -14.35 23.36 9.12
N GLN A 233 -15.20 24.18 8.51
CA GLN A 233 -15.67 25.40 9.16
C GLN A 233 -16.72 25.02 10.22
N GLY A 234 -16.28 24.86 11.47
CA GLY A 234 -17.14 24.53 12.60
C GLY A 234 -17.23 23.03 12.89
N ARG A 235 -18.29 22.62 13.59
CA ARG A 235 -18.50 21.25 14.05
C ARG A 235 -19.56 20.57 13.19
N LYS A 236 -19.18 19.50 12.49
CA LYS A 236 -20.13 18.58 11.86
C LYS A 236 -20.33 17.36 12.76
N ILE A 237 -21.56 16.89 12.88
CA ILE A 237 -21.91 15.68 13.62
C ILE A 237 -22.62 14.75 12.64
N ILE A 238 -22.08 13.54 12.49
CA ILE A 238 -22.71 12.45 11.73
C ILE A 238 -23.23 11.45 12.77
N LEU A 239 -24.54 11.21 12.76
CA LEU A 239 -25.18 10.22 13.62
C LEU A 239 -25.73 9.10 12.75
N VAL A 240 -25.30 7.87 13.03
CA VAL A 240 -25.86 6.65 12.43
C VAL A 240 -26.63 5.94 13.52
N ASP A 241 -27.95 5.87 13.38
CA ASP A 241 -28.81 5.19 14.34
C ASP A 241 -28.76 3.67 14.14
N ARG A 242 -28.34 2.96 15.18
CA ARG A 242 -28.19 1.50 15.23
C ARG A 242 -28.70 0.99 16.59
N PRO A 243 -30.02 1.05 16.82
CA PRO A 243 -30.61 0.65 18.10
C PRO A 243 -30.47 -0.86 18.38
N ASP A 244 -30.08 -1.64 17.38
CA ASP A 244 -29.75 -3.06 17.48
C ASP A 244 -28.40 -3.34 18.17
N LEU A 245 -27.55 -2.33 18.34
CA LEU A 245 -26.22 -2.48 18.92
C LEU A 245 -26.20 -2.12 20.42
N THR A 246 -25.40 -2.85 21.19
CA THR A 246 -25.24 -2.63 22.64
C THR A 246 -24.13 -1.64 23.00
N GLN A 247 -23.32 -1.22 22.01
CA GLN A 247 -22.21 -0.30 22.19
C GLN A 247 -22.20 0.78 21.10
N SER A 248 -21.96 2.01 21.52
CA SER A 248 -21.79 3.14 20.60
C SER A 248 -20.36 3.19 20.06
N GLN A 249 -20.22 3.52 18.78
CA GLN A 249 -18.93 3.83 18.15
C GLN A 249 -18.82 5.35 17.98
N ILE A 250 -17.80 5.96 18.57
CA ILE A 250 -17.57 7.40 18.48
C ILE A 250 -16.22 7.64 17.81
N ARG A 251 -16.20 8.51 16.80
CA ARG A 251 -15.00 8.99 16.12
C ARG A 251 -15.01 10.51 16.09
N ILE A 252 -13.83 11.10 16.29
CA ILE A 252 -13.60 12.54 16.20
C ILE A 252 -12.35 12.73 15.36
N ALA A 253 -12.49 13.46 14.25
CA ALA A 253 -11.39 13.75 13.34
C ALA A 253 -11.11 15.25 13.28
N PHE A 254 -9.83 15.57 13.05
CA PHE A 254 -9.33 16.92 12.81
C PHE A 254 -8.31 16.85 11.69
N CYS A 255 -8.15 17.93 10.91
CA CYS A 255 -7.06 18.01 9.96
C CYS A 255 -5.72 17.95 10.71
N GLY A 256 -4.94 16.92 10.40
CA GLY A 256 -3.62 16.70 10.98
C GLY A 256 -2.54 17.55 10.31
N LEU A 257 -1.29 17.23 10.64
CA LEU A 257 -0.12 17.84 10.00
C LEU A 257 0.35 17.01 8.80
N SER A 258 0.80 17.69 7.76
CA SER A 258 1.55 17.06 6.67
C SER A 258 2.81 16.37 7.21
N ARG A 259 3.22 15.24 6.61
CA ARG A 259 4.49 14.58 6.93
C ARG A 259 5.72 15.46 6.71
N LYS A 260 5.59 16.50 5.87
CA LYS A 260 6.64 17.50 5.60
C LYS A 260 6.67 18.66 6.60
N ASP A 261 5.67 18.76 7.47
CA ASP A 261 5.63 19.80 8.50
C ASP A 261 6.73 19.53 9.54
N GLY A 262 7.54 20.52 9.87
CA GLY A 262 8.63 20.38 10.85
C GLY A 262 8.15 19.97 12.25
N ARG A 263 6.87 20.15 12.56
CA ARG A 263 6.24 19.73 13.82
C ARG A 263 5.72 18.29 13.79
N TYR A 264 5.77 17.59 12.64
CA TYR A 264 5.18 16.25 12.49
C TYR A 264 5.68 15.26 13.54
N LEU A 265 6.99 15.21 13.80
CA LEU A 265 7.55 14.31 14.83
C LEU A 265 7.09 14.71 16.24
N ALA A 266 7.06 16.01 16.56
CA ALA A 266 6.54 16.49 17.83
C ALA A 266 5.04 16.15 18.02
N PHE A 267 4.25 16.27 16.95
CA PHE A 267 2.84 15.87 16.93
C PHE A 267 2.65 14.37 17.15
N LYS A 268 3.50 13.52 16.54
CA LYS A 268 3.49 12.07 16.78
C LYS A 268 3.78 11.71 18.24
N VAL A 269 4.77 12.36 18.85
CA VAL A 269 5.10 12.17 20.28
C VAL A 269 3.96 12.64 21.18
N MET A 270 3.40 13.81 20.89
CA MET A 270 2.22 14.33 21.60
C MET A 270 1.06 13.32 21.54
N ASN A 271 0.72 12.82 20.35
CA ASN A 271 -0.36 11.85 20.18
C ASN A 271 -0.09 10.55 20.94
N TYR A 272 1.16 10.06 20.94
CA TYR A 272 1.55 8.89 21.73
C TYR A 272 1.27 9.07 23.23
N ILE A 273 1.65 10.23 23.79
CA ILE A 273 1.37 10.57 25.20
C ILE A 273 -0.14 10.73 25.46
N PHE A 274 -0.86 11.34 24.52
CA PHE A 274 -2.27 11.67 24.69
C PHE A 274 -3.16 10.43 24.63
N GLY A 275 -3.10 9.64 23.56
CA GLY A 275 -3.99 8.49 23.35
C GLY A 275 -3.39 7.32 22.55
N GLY A 276 -2.38 7.57 21.71
CA GLY A 276 -1.79 6.56 20.82
C GLY A 276 -0.87 5.55 21.49
N GLY A 277 -0.42 5.81 22.72
CA GLY A 277 0.48 4.92 23.48
C GLY A 277 -0.21 3.76 24.20
N GLY A 278 -1.52 3.56 24.01
CA GLY A 278 -2.28 2.49 24.65
C GLY A 278 -2.54 2.76 26.14
N PHE A 279 -2.38 1.75 27.00
CA PHE A 279 -2.78 1.79 28.42
C PHE A 279 -2.04 2.84 29.27
N SER A 280 -0.85 3.28 28.86
CA SER A 280 -0.08 4.31 29.56
C SER A 280 -0.42 5.73 29.10
N SER A 281 -1.26 5.88 28.07
CA SER A 281 -1.65 7.19 27.55
C SER A 281 -2.63 7.90 28.49
N ARG A 282 -2.61 9.24 28.48
CA ARG A 282 -3.44 10.08 29.36
C ARG A 282 -4.93 9.81 29.17
N LEU A 283 -5.38 9.64 27.92
CA LEU A 283 -6.78 9.41 27.60
C LEU A 283 -7.26 8.06 28.13
N MET A 284 -6.48 6.98 27.92
CA MET A 284 -6.83 5.66 28.42
C MET A 284 -6.82 5.60 29.95
N GLN A 285 -5.85 6.22 30.62
CA GLN A 285 -5.85 6.30 32.09
C GLN A 285 -7.10 7.02 32.62
N ARG A 286 -7.44 8.19 32.07
CA ARG A 286 -8.58 8.99 32.54
C ARG A 286 -9.94 8.38 32.22
N VAL A 287 -10.12 7.87 31.00
CA VAL A 287 -11.43 7.38 30.52
C VAL A 287 -11.66 5.95 31.00
N ARG A 288 -10.70 5.05 30.79
CA ARG A 288 -10.86 3.63 31.08
C ARG A 288 -10.46 3.26 32.50
N SER A 289 -9.24 3.62 32.92
CA SER A 289 -8.73 3.16 34.23
C SER A 289 -9.38 3.86 35.41
N GLU A 290 -9.53 5.18 35.36
CA GLU A 290 -10.10 5.96 36.47
C GLU A 290 -11.64 6.01 36.45
N ARG A 291 -12.26 6.04 35.26
CA ARG A 291 -13.70 6.26 35.11
C ARG A 291 -14.50 5.05 34.62
N GLY A 292 -13.83 3.98 34.16
CA GLY A 292 -14.50 2.76 33.69
C GLY A 292 -15.29 2.92 32.39
N TYR A 293 -15.06 3.97 31.60
CA TYR A 293 -15.69 4.18 30.31
C TYR A 293 -14.85 3.58 29.17
N THR A 294 -15.51 3.29 28.04
CA THR A 294 -14.89 2.79 26.80
C THR A 294 -15.37 3.58 25.62
#